data_AF-A0AAV5YSQ8-F1
#
_entry.id   AF-A0AAV5YSQ8-F1
#
_cell.length_a   1.000
_cell.length_b   1.000
_cell.length_c   1.000
_cell.angle_alpha   90.00
_cell.angle_beta   90.00
_cell.angle_gamma   90.00
#
_symmetry.space_group_name_H-M   'P 1'
#
loop_
_entity.id
_entity.type
_entity.pdbx_description
1 polymer ?
#
loop_
_entity_poly.entity_id
_entity_poly.type
_entity_poly.pdbx_seq_one_letter_code
_entity_poly.pdbx_strand_id
1 'polypeptide(L)'
;MPRTNIEPQFTVEHLSVLDADGNLDSAVEPPIPPDELQRLYRSMVLARRFDERMLRLQRQGRIGTFAPIKGQEAAQLGSVATLRRTDWMVPS
;
A
#
# COMPACT_ATOMS: atom_id res chain seq x y z
N MET A 1 12.38 27.59 -29.50
CA MET A 1 13.26 26.69 -28.73
C MET A 1 13.19 25.31 -29.36
N PRO A 2 14.31 24.70 -29.81
CA PRO A 2 14.28 23.35 -30.37
C PRO A 2 13.86 22.36 -29.28
N ARG A 3 12.94 21.46 -29.62
CA ARG A 3 12.53 20.34 -28.77
C ARG A 3 13.11 19.07 -29.37
N THR A 4 13.74 18.25 -28.54
CA THR A 4 14.26 16.94 -28.90
C THR A 4 13.50 15.90 -28.08
N ASN A 5 12.84 14.96 -28.74
CA ASN A 5 12.22 13.82 -28.06
C ASN A 5 13.32 12.84 -27.67
N ILE A 6 13.36 12.49 -26.38
CA ILE A 6 14.24 11.45 -25.84
C ILE A 6 13.32 10.30 -25.44
N GLU A 7 13.43 9.17 -26.12
CA GLU A 7 12.75 7.94 -25.73
C GLU A 7 13.58 7.27 -24.62
N PRO A 8 13.05 7.10 -23.40
CA PRO A 8 13.77 6.43 -22.34
C PRO A 8 13.98 4.95 -22.65
N GLN A 9 15.24 4.50 -22.69
CA GLN A 9 15.61 3.09 -22.85
C GLN A 9 15.81 2.44 -21.48
N PHE A 10 14.74 2.14 -20.75
CA PHE A 10 14.83 1.30 -19.56
C PHE A 10 13.66 0.32 -19.46
N THR A 11 13.94 -0.83 -18.86
CA THR A 11 12.94 -1.86 -18.54
C THR A 11 12.65 -1.81 -17.05
N VAL A 12 11.39 -2.00 -16.68
CA VAL A 12 10.95 -2.11 -15.28
C VAL A 12 10.47 -3.53 -15.05
N GLU A 13 11.09 -4.24 -14.12
CA GLU A 13 10.64 -5.55 -13.67
C GLU A 13 9.57 -5.39 -12.58
N HIS A 14 8.53 -6.22 -12.65
CA HIS A 14 7.49 -6.28 -11.63
C HIS A 14 7.72 -7.49 -10.73
N LEU A 15 7.99 -7.25 -9.45
CA LEU A 15 8.15 -8.30 -8.45
C LEU A 15 6.80 -8.60 -7.76
N SER A 16 6.36 -9.86 -7.81
CA SER A 16 5.23 -10.37 -7.03
C SER A 16 5.68 -11.58 -6.23
N VAL A 17 5.64 -11.50 -4.90
CA VAL A 17 6.00 -12.62 -4.00
C VAL A 17 4.84 -13.61 -3.86
N LEU A 18 3.61 -13.10 -3.93
CA LEU A 18 2.37 -13.87 -3.90
C LEU A 18 1.62 -13.61 -5.21
N ASP A 19 1.13 -14.65 -5.87
CA ASP A 19 0.31 -14.48 -7.08
C ASP A 19 -1.17 -14.23 -6.76
N ALA A 20 -2.00 -14.08 -7.80
CA ALA A 20 -3.43 -13.78 -7.67
C ALA A 20 -4.25 -14.92 -7.05
N ASP A 21 -3.75 -16.16 -7.13
CA ASP A 21 -4.39 -17.36 -6.57
C ASP A 21 -3.90 -17.65 -5.15
N GLY A 22 -2.91 -16.88 -4.66
CA GLY A 22 -2.32 -17.03 -3.33
C GLY A 22 -1.18 -18.03 -3.28
N ASN A 23 -0.57 -18.38 -4.41
CA ASN A 23 0.65 -19.19 -4.43
C ASN A 23 1.86 -18.30 -4.12
N LEU A 24 2.70 -18.79 -3.22
CA LEU A 24 3.90 -18.10 -2.74
C LEU A 24 5.13 -18.55 -3.53
N ASP A 25 5.91 -17.59 -4.02
CA ASP A 25 7.25 -17.85 -4.53
C ASP A 25 8.27 -17.87 -3.38
N SER A 26 8.61 -19.08 -2.91
CA SER A 26 9.57 -19.29 -1.83
C SER A 26 10.99 -18.82 -2.16
N ALA A 27 11.33 -18.59 -3.44
CA ALA A 27 12.66 -18.08 -3.80
C ALA A 27 12.86 -16.60 -3.44
N VAL A 28 11.76 -15.85 -3.34
CA VAL A 28 11.75 -14.40 -3.04
C VAL A 28 10.96 -14.07 -1.77
N GLU A 29 10.65 -15.08 -0.95
CA GLU A 29 9.92 -14.90 0.30
C GLU A 29 10.76 -14.10 1.32
N PRO A 30 10.26 -12.96 1.83
CA PRO A 30 10.94 -12.21 2.87
C PRO A 30 10.79 -12.91 4.24
N PRO A 31 11.80 -12.80 5.13
CA PRO A 31 11.76 -13.43 6.45
C PRO A 31 10.86 -12.66 7.42
N ILE A 32 9.54 -12.70 7.20
CA ILE A 32 8.55 -12.01 8.01
C ILE A 32 7.94 -12.99 9.02
N PRO A 33 8.01 -12.72 10.33
CA PRO A 33 7.38 -13.57 11.33
C PRO A 33 5.86 -13.72 11.12
N PRO A 34 5.26 -14.90 11.39
CA PRO A 34 3.82 -15.11 11.18
C PRO A 34 2.91 -14.15 11.96
N ASP A 35 3.31 -13.73 13.15
CA ASP A 35 2.59 -12.75 13.98
C ASP A 35 2.63 -11.35 13.38
N GLU A 36 3.76 -10.98 12.74
CA GLU A 36 3.91 -9.75 11.97
C GLU A 36 2.95 -9.76 10.76
N LEU A 37 2.91 -10.84 9.99
CA LEU A 37 1.99 -11.01 8.86
C LEU A 37 0.53 -10.86 9.30
N GLN A 38 0.14 -11.49 10.42
CA GLN A 38 -1.20 -11.35 10.99
C GLN A 38 -1.51 -9.91 11.41
N ARG A 39 -0.53 -9.21 12.00
CA ARG A 39 -0.68 -7.80 12.39
C ARG A 39 -0.88 -6.91 11.17
N LEU A 40 -0.08 -7.09 10.12
CA LEU A 40 -0.21 -6.36 8.86
C LEU A 40 -1.57 -6.60 8.19
N TYR A 41 -2.01 -7.86 8.13
CA TYR A 41 -3.32 -8.22 7.60
C TYR A 41 -4.45 -7.55 8.38
N ARG A 42 -4.40 -7.59 9.71
CA ARG A 42 -5.37 -6.91 10.57
C ARG A 42 -5.40 -5.40 10.32
N SER A 43 -4.24 -4.77 10.17
CA SER A 43 -4.13 -3.34 9.85
C SER A 43 -4.76 -3.00 8.50
N MET A 44 -4.56 -3.83 7.47
CA MET A 44 -5.22 -3.66 6.16
C MET A 44 -6.74 -3.71 6.27
N VAL A 45 -7.27 -4.71 7.00
CA VAL A 45 -8.72 -4.85 7.22
C VAL A 45 -9.27 -3.66 7.99
N LEU A 46 -8.56 -3.17 9.01
CA LEU A 46 -8.97 -2.00 9.79
C LEU A 46 -9.00 -0.74 8.91
N ALA A 47 -7.96 -0.51 8.11
CA ALA A 47 -7.88 0.62 7.18
C ALA A 47 -9.07 0.60 6.20
N ARG A 48 -9.38 -0.55 5.61
CA ARG A 48 -10.55 -0.73 4.73
C ARG A 48 -11.85 -0.38 5.43
N ARG A 49 -12.06 -0.84 6.67
CA ARG A 49 -13.29 -0.57 7.42
C ARG A 49 -13.42 0.90 7.84
N PHE A 50 -12.31 1.52 8.19
CA PHE A 50 -12.26 2.95 8.47
C PHE A 50 -12.63 3.76 7.24
N ASP A 51 -12.03 3.45 6.09
CA ASP A 51 -12.31 4.07 4.79
C ASP A 51 -13.80 4.02 4.42
N GLU A 52 -14.39 2.81 4.48
CA GLU A 52 -15.82 2.59 4.23
C GLU A 52 -16.73 3.37 5.18
N ARG A 53 -16.29 3.59 6.43
CA ARG A 53 -17.04 4.38 7.42
C ARG A 53 -16.93 5.87 7.12
N MET A 54 -15.72 6.38 6.86
CA MET A 54 -15.49 7.79 6.55
C MET A 54 -16.22 8.21 5.28
N LEU A 55 -16.19 7.38 4.22
CA LEU A 55 -16.94 7.64 2.99
C LEU A 55 -18.45 7.73 3.24
N ARG A 56 -19.00 6.88 4.12
CA ARG A 56 -20.42 6.98 4.52
C ARG A 56 -20.72 8.27 5.28
N LEU A 57 -19.83 8.70 6.17
CA LEU A 57 -20.01 9.96 6.90
C LEU A 57 -19.93 11.18 5.97
N GLN A 58 -19.01 11.15 5.00
CA GLN A 58 -18.88 12.19 3.99
C GLN A 58 -20.15 12.32 3.14
N ARG A 59 -20.70 11.20 2.68
CA ARG A 59 -21.96 11.18 1.91
C ARG A 59 -23.18 11.64 2.72
N GLN A 60 -23.12 11.54 4.05
CA GLN A 60 -24.15 12.05 4.96
C GLN A 60 -23.94 13.54 5.31
N GLY A 61 -22.90 14.20 4.78
CA GLY A 61 -22.56 15.58 5.14
C GLY A 61 -22.05 15.75 6.57
N ARG A 62 -21.65 14.65 7.24
CA ARG A 62 -21.19 14.68 8.65
C ARG A 62 -19.72 15.01 8.81
N ILE A 63 -18.96 14.90 7.73
CA ILE A 63 -17.57 15.33 7.61
C ILE A 63 -17.39 16.03 6.25
N GLY A 64 -16.33 16.82 6.11
CA GLY A 64 -15.95 17.46 4.84
C GLY A 64 -15.38 16.47 3.83
N THR A 65 -14.41 16.93 3.03
CA THR A 65 -13.74 16.09 2.02
C THR A 65 -12.99 14.92 2.66
N PHE A 66 -13.16 13.73 2.09
CA PHE A 66 -12.43 12.52 2.48
C PHE A 66 -11.87 11.84 1.22
N ALA A 67 -10.59 11.47 1.24
CA ALA A 67 -9.89 10.81 0.14
C ALA A 67 -9.81 9.30 0.41
N PRO A 68 -10.56 8.46 -0.33
CA PRO A 68 -10.60 7.03 -0.06
C PRO A 68 -9.31 6.32 -0.48
N ILE A 69 -8.94 5.26 0.26
CA ILE A 69 -7.71 4.48 0.02
C ILE A 69 -7.98 3.02 -0.37
N LYS A 70 -9.22 2.68 -0.71
CA LYS A 70 -9.61 1.32 -1.06
C LYS A 70 -8.73 0.74 -2.18
N GLY A 71 -8.02 -0.34 -1.88
CA GLY A 71 -7.11 -1.02 -2.81
C GLY A 71 -5.65 -0.59 -2.68
N GLN A 72 -5.34 0.38 -1.82
CA GLN A 72 -3.99 0.88 -1.57
C GLN A 72 -3.49 0.56 -0.15
N GLU A 73 -4.21 -0.26 0.61
CA GLU A 73 -3.88 -0.52 2.02
C GLU A 73 -2.51 -1.15 2.18
N ALA A 74 -2.18 -2.13 1.32
CA ALA A 74 -0.89 -2.81 1.35
C ALA A 74 0.27 -1.89 0.96
N ALA A 75 0.07 -0.97 0.00
CA ALA A 75 1.10 -0.03 -0.43
C ALA A 75 1.46 0.95 0.68
N GLN A 76 0.45 1.47 1.39
CA GLN A 76 0.67 2.38 2.52
C GLN A 76 1.28 1.64 3.72
N LEU A 77 0.75 0.48 4.09
CA LEU A 77 1.23 -0.26 5.26
C LEU A 77 2.60 -0.91 5.03
N GLY A 78 2.82 -1.48 3.85
CA GLY A 78 4.08 -2.14 3.50
C GLY A 78 5.27 -1.18 3.53
N SER A 79 5.08 0.06 3.08
CA SER A 79 6.16 1.07 3.10
C SER A 79 6.56 1.51 4.51
N VAL A 80 5.66 1.38 5.51
CA VAL A 80 5.94 1.77 6.90
C VAL A 80 6.25 0.61 7.83
N ALA A 81 5.90 -0.62 7.44
CA ALA A 81 6.03 -1.82 8.27
C ALA A 81 7.48 -2.08 8.72
N THR A 82 8.45 -1.70 7.91
CA THR A 82 9.88 -1.91 8.16
C THR A 82 10.58 -0.70 8.77
N LEU A 83 9.87 0.42 8.98
CA LEU A 83 10.45 1.62 9.56
C LEU A 83 10.75 1.42 11.04
N ARG A 84 11.91 1.92 11.47
CA ARG A 84 12.23 2.04 12.90
C ARG A 84 11.41 3.18 13.49
N ARG A 85 11.23 3.15 14.81
CA ARG A 85 10.52 4.21 15.54
C ARG A 85 11.12 5.61 15.37
N THR A 86 12.39 5.70 14.98
CA THR A 86 13.13 6.95 14.76
C THR A 86 13.14 7.38 13.29
N ASP A 87 12.67 6.53 12.38
CA ASP A 87 12.61 6.86 10.96
C ASP A 87 11.43 7.80 10.69
N TRP A 88 11.60 8.70 9.73
CA TRP A 88 10.59 9.68 9.35
C TRP A 88 9.84 9.20 8.11
N MET A 89 8.51 9.30 8.13
CA MET A 89 7.66 9.10 6.96
C MET A 89 7.08 10.47 6.55
N VAL A 90 7.23 10.82 5.27
CA VAL A 90 6.61 12.01 4.68
C VAL A 90 5.52 11.53 3.71
N PRO A 91 4.24 11.48 4.13
CA PRO A 91 3.15 11.10 3.25
C PRO A 91 2.84 12.23 2.24
N SER A 92 2.07 11.89 1.20
CA SER A 92 1.55 12.84 0.20
C SER A 92 0.53 13.81 0.78
#